data_AF-A0A182SR79-F1
#
_entry.id   AF-A0A182SR79-F1
#
_cell.length_a   1.000
_cell.length_b   1.000
_cell.length_c   1.000
_cell.angle_alpha   90.00
_cell.angle_beta   90.00
_cell.angle_gamma   90.00
#
_symmetry.space_group_name_H-M   'P 1'
#
loop_
_entity.id
_entity.type
_entity.pdbx_description
1 polymer ?
#
loop_
_entity_poly.entity_id
_entity_poly.type
_entity_poly.pdbx_seq_one_letter_code
_entity_poly.pdbx_strand_id
1 'polypeptide(L)'
;SIPVFLGIVSTCDDDEYDDNLIVINEAYHCLQSISLYESGRLALRRHDVITKMAQVYTQRSFQIDEALTLIVTLVSRFGANSWDSDPKLFHALLQRVSLDFETDHAERKFELAEMISALLFHCRRDLVARSVQGEIWPECLYKGISDILKSKIGKAQRDPALKLAANAVEVLGIEWTLHDVENPKKFFLLLLQLAAIEVRMQMDNKSFNQCVQQADLITACFIILELSINYMSTDQLDLDQKDKQQVYTGLKGAFSAVLGVLVKLANDTKKDRLQKAEKAFAYAMVRVLTAWLAQETTAMKNQVSKVLPFLFKLANESFYESRDYRIAHKADNVDDHEQQPPVDILRVMLPAICHLVVEEEARQIFLKEKEEQVLYDCLLFHWSIAHYKKPPVPRAERLKRMNEPDPEMTPQQLDDMKDSRTAIVSLCNILMNITVLEAKMVEESTLFAQLLRFIFENLPELKDIPDNLVMHGHLAVLGLLLLKQQASKIKKNDFSICRYIQTTIRFLWDAYNIDESNDPQALVVSLQYKEHWFEIMELWFLGMQTMSGIIKLIPWISEFAIESGWAEGIVETLRKVKIGTLPPNVKLAYEDFLSQLVDANPAVAPVLKKADALKVCRNHRMMDLGKKLFGD
;
A
#
# COMPACT_ATOMS: atom_id res chain seq x y z
N SER A 1 47.60 -1.59 -0.97
CA SER A 1 47.61 -1.29 0.47
C SER A 1 46.40 -1.85 1.21
N ILE A 2 45.16 -1.70 0.72
CA ILE A 2 43.95 -2.25 1.39
C ILE A 2 44.07 -3.76 1.76
N PRO A 3 44.49 -4.67 0.86
CA PRO A 3 44.65 -6.09 1.23
C PRO A 3 45.65 -6.34 2.36
N VAL A 4 46.69 -5.49 2.46
CA VAL A 4 47.71 -5.59 3.53
C VAL A 4 47.09 -5.20 4.86
N PHE A 5 46.38 -4.07 4.91
CA PHE A 5 45.67 -3.64 6.12
C PHE A 5 44.62 -4.65 6.55
N LEU A 6 43.87 -5.24 5.60
CA LEU A 6 42.90 -6.30 5.89
C LEU A 6 43.56 -7.56 6.45
N GLY A 7 44.73 -7.93 5.95
CA GLY A 7 45.52 -9.03 6.51
C GLY A 7 45.88 -8.79 7.98
N ILE A 8 46.38 -7.59 8.30
CA ILE A 8 46.79 -7.19 9.66
C ILE A 8 45.62 -7.23 10.65
N VAL A 9 44.46 -6.65 10.29
CA VAL A 9 43.29 -6.64 11.20
C VAL A 9 42.60 -8.00 11.32
N SER A 10 42.99 -8.99 10.52
CA SER A 10 42.44 -10.35 10.57
C SER A 10 43.28 -11.32 11.42
N THR A 11 44.49 -10.93 11.83
CA THR A 11 45.40 -11.75 12.65
C THR A 11 45.31 -11.39 14.14
N CYS A 12 44.26 -10.69 14.55
CA CYS A 12 44.07 -10.18 15.91
C CYS A 12 43.92 -11.26 16.99
N ASP A 13 43.62 -12.51 16.60
CA ASP A 13 43.39 -13.65 17.50
C ASP A 13 44.58 -14.64 17.52
N ASP A 14 45.70 -14.31 16.88
CA ASP A 14 46.91 -15.14 16.92
C ASP A 14 47.71 -14.83 18.20
N ASP A 15 47.68 -15.75 19.17
CA ASP A 15 48.33 -15.69 20.50
C ASP A 15 49.86 -15.44 20.49
N GLU A 16 50.50 -15.42 19.32
CA GLU A 16 51.96 -15.24 19.16
C GLU A 16 52.42 -13.77 19.06
N TYR A 17 51.51 -12.77 19.07
CA TYR A 17 51.86 -11.39 18.72
C TYR A 17 51.22 -10.28 19.58
N ASP A 18 51.48 -10.27 20.90
CA ASP A 18 51.15 -9.12 21.78
C ASP A 18 51.79 -7.79 21.30
N ASP A 19 52.88 -7.84 20.53
CA ASP A 19 53.57 -6.66 19.97
C ASP A 19 52.84 -6.02 18.75
N ASN A 20 51.77 -6.63 18.21
CA ASN A 20 51.07 -6.16 17.00
C ASN A 20 49.88 -5.23 17.24
N LEU A 21 49.46 -4.97 18.49
CA LEU A 21 48.27 -4.16 18.79
C LEU A 21 48.35 -2.73 18.23
N ILE A 22 49.54 -2.12 18.25
CA ILE A 22 49.78 -0.79 17.65
C ILE A 22 49.58 -0.85 16.13
N VAL A 23 50.09 -1.91 15.48
CA VAL A 23 50.01 -2.11 14.03
C VAL A 23 48.56 -2.35 13.59
N ILE A 24 47.79 -3.10 14.38
CA ILE A 24 46.36 -3.30 14.17
C ILE A 24 45.59 -1.97 14.26
N ASN A 25 45.87 -1.17 15.28
CA ASN A 25 45.25 0.14 15.44
C ASN A 25 45.58 1.10 14.27
N GLU A 26 46.85 1.15 13.86
CA GLU A 26 47.27 1.92 12.70
C GLU A 26 46.61 1.43 11.39
N ALA A 27 46.41 0.11 11.24
CA ALA A 27 45.70 -0.45 10.10
C ALA A 27 44.23 -0.04 10.09
N TYR A 28 43.53 -0.05 11.23
CA TYR A 28 42.17 0.48 11.35
C TYR A 28 42.11 1.97 11.01
N HIS A 29 43.01 2.78 11.54
CA HIS A 29 43.08 4.21 11.22
C HIS A 29 43.32 4.46 9.72
N CYS A 30 44.14 3.65 9.07
CA CYS A 30 44.35 3.72 7.63
C CYS A 30 43.07 3.39 6.85
N LEU A 31 42.37 2.30 7.21
CA LEU A 31 41.12 1.91 6.58
C LEU A 31 40.01 2.95 6.78
N GLN A 32 39.88 3.49 7.99
CA GLN A 32 38.95 4.57 8.30
C GLN A 32 39.27 5.83 7.49
N SER A 33 40.55 6.23 7.42
CA SER A 33 41.00 7.37 6.62
C SER A 33 40.69 7.21 5.13
N ILE A 34 40.85 5.99 4.58
CA ILE A 34 40.46 5.67 3.21
C ILE A 34 38.95 5.84 3.02
N SER A 35 38.15 5.41 4.00
CA SER A 35 36.68 5.48 3.94
C SER A 35 36.10 6.90 3.92
N LEU A 36 36.89 7.92 4.28
CA LEU A 36 36.48 9.33 4.21
C LEU A 36 36.28 9.83 2.76
N TYR A 37 36.96 9.21 1.79
CA TYR A 37 36.93 9.61 0.38
C TYR A 37 36.09 8.65 -0.48
N GLU A 38 35.39 9.17 -1.49
CA GLU A 38 34.51 8.37 -2.34
C GLU A 38 35.23 7.26 -3.10
N SER A 39 36.36 7.59 -3.74
CA SER A 39 37.22 6.61 -4.40
C SER A 39 37.74 5.54 -3.44
N GLY A 40 38.00 5.92 -2.18
CA GLY A 40 38.40 5.02 -1.12
C GLY A 40 37.28 4.06 -0.72
N ARG A 41 36.06 4.53 -0.50
CA ARG A 41 34.89 3.68 -0.21
C ARG A 41 34.64 2.66 -1.32
N LEU A 42 34.72 3.09 -2.59
CA LEU A 42 34.59 2.18 -3.74
C LEU A 42 35.68 1.10 -3.76
N ALA A 43 36.93 1.46 -3.43
CA ALA A 43 38.01 0.50 -3.32
C ALA A 43 37.82 -0.48 -2.14
N LEU A 44 37.35 0.00 -1.00
CA LEU A 44 37.02 -0.85 0.17
C LEU A 44 35.91 -1.85 -0.17
N ARG A 45 34.86 -1.42 -0.90
CA ARG A 45 33.80 -2.32 -1.37
C ARG A 45 34.34 -3.42 -2.31
N ARG A 46 35.22 -3.07 -3.25
CA ARG A 46 35.85 -4.05 -4.17
C ARG A 46 36.71 -5.09 -3.45
N HIS A 47 37.23 -4.77 -2.27
CA HIS A 47 38.02 -5.66 -1.45
C HIS A 47 37.21 -6.35 -0.34
N ASP A 48 35.88 -6.31 -0.43
CA ASP A 48 34.96 -7.03 0.47
C ASP A 48 35.18 -6.75 1.96
N VAL A 49 35.50 -5.48 2.26
CA VAL A 49 35.84 -5.04 3.62
C VAL A 49 34.68 -5.25 4.59
N ILE A 50 33.42 -5.08 4.14
CA ILE A 50 32.23 -5.26 4.99
C ILE A 50 32.17 -6.70 5.52
N THR A 51 32.28 -7.69 4.62
CA THR A 51 32.27 -9.11 4.97
C THR A 51 33.41 -9.43 5.95
N LYS A 52 34.62 -8.93 5.65
CA LYS A 52 35.77 -9.20 6.51
C LYS A 52 35.62 -8.58 7.90
N MET A 53 35.19 -7.33 8.00
CA MET A 53 34.97 -6.67 9.30
C MET A 53 33.83 -7.32 10.08
N ALA A 54 32.76 -7.77 9.42
CA ALA A 54 31.68 -8.47 10.09
C ALA A 54 32.13 -9.81 10.69
N GLN A 55 33.03 -10.53 9.99
CA GLN A 55 33.67 -11.74 10.52
C GLN A 55 34.54 -11.42 11.76
N VAL A 56 35.41 -10.40 11.67
CA VAL A 56 36.25 -9.96 12.80
C VAL A 56 35.39 -9.60 14.02
N TYR A 57 34.32 -8.82 13.83
CA TYR A 57 33.42 -8.46 14.92
C TYR A 57 32.76 -9.69 15.56
N THR A 58 32.30 -10.63 14.73
CA THR A 58 31.61 -11.85 15.19
C THR A 58 32.55 -12.77 15.98
N GLN A 59 33.84 -12.81 15.62
CA GLN A 59 34.87 -13.63 16.25
C GLN A 59 35.40 -13.07 17.58
N ARG A 60 35.00 -11.84 17.97
CA ARG A 60 35.45 -11.12 19.19
C ARG A 60 36.94 -10.76 19.20
N SER A 61 37.49 -10.41 18.05
CA SER A 61 38.88 -10.00 17.97
C SER A 61 39.15 -8.62 18.62
N PHE A 62 40.41 -8.26 18.83
CA PHE A 62 40.80 -6.93 19.35
C PHE A 62 40.22 -5.78 18.48
N GLN A 63 39.79 -4.67 19.09
CA GLN A 63 39.24 -3.48 18.41
C GLN A 63 37.95 -3.72 17.57
N ILE A 64 36.97 -4.41 18.17
CA ILE A 64 35.66 -4.65 17.54
C ILE A 64 34.90 -3.36 17.19
N ASP A 65 35.03 -2.27 17.95
CA ASP A 65 34.25 -1.06 17.72
C ASP A 65 34.75 -0.28 16.49
N GLU A 66 36.04 -0.33 16.19
CA GLU A 66 36.64 0.20 14.96
C GLU A 66 36.17 -0.57 13.72
N ALA A 67 36.07 -1.90 13.83
CA ALA A 67 35.50 -2.75 12.79
C ALA A 67 34.04 -2.39 12.52
N LEU A 68 33.23 -2.27 13.58
CA LEU A 68 31.82 -1.91 13.46
C LEU A 68 31.61 -0.51 12.88
N THR A 69 32.42 0.46 13.30
CA THR A 69 32.40 1.83 12.75
C THR A 69 32.67 1.83 11.24
N LEU A 70 33.63 1.01 10.78
CA LEU A 70 33.94 0.90 9.36
C LEU A 70 32.79 0.23 8.58
N ILE A 71 32.16 -0.81 9.14
CA ILE A 71 30.95 -1.43 8.55
C ILE A 71 29.85 -0.37 8.41
N VAL A 72 29.49 0.32 9.49
CA VAL A 72 28.42 1.33 9.51
C VAL A 72 28.68 2.44 8.48
N THR A 73 29.92 2.89 8.36
CA THR A 73 30.34 3.90 7.36
C THR A 73 30.12 3.43 5.92
N LEU A 74 30.47 2.17 5.63
CA LEU A 74 30.33 1.62 4.28
C LEU A 74 28.86 1.29 3.95
N VAL A 75 28.11 0.69 4.88
CA VAL A 75 26.69 0.37 4.64
C VAL A 75 25.83 1.62 4.50
N SER A 76 26.17 2.70 5.23
CA SER A 76 25.48 3.98 5.09
C SER A 76 25.73 4.64 3.73
N ARG A 77 26.82 4.28 3.05
CA ARG A 77 27.11 4.76 1.70
C ARG A 77 26.43 3.90 0.63
N PHE A 78 26.53 2.58 0.75
CA PHE A 78 26.16 1.64 -0.32
C PHE A 78 24.77 0.99 -0.11
N GLY A 79 24.11 1.22 1.02
CA GLY A 79 22.76 0.75 1.32
C GLY A 79 22.67 -0.78 1.37
N ALA A 80 21.51 -1.32 1.00
CA ALA A 80 21.24 -2.76 0.98
C ALA A 80 22.19 -3.56 0.07
N ASN A 81 22.79 -2.90 -0.93
CA ASN A 81 23.77 -3.49 -1.86
C ASN A 81 25.14 -3.75 -1.20
N SER A 82 25.29 -3.39 0.07
CA SER A 82 26.44 -3.72 0.92
C SER A 82 26.42 -5.16 1.41
N TRP A 83 25.25 -5.79 1.40
CA TRP A 83 25.03 -7.14 1.91
C TRP A 83 24.84 -8.10 0.75
N ASP A 84 25.31 -9.34 0.92
CA ASP A 84 25.09 -10.42 -0.03
C ASP A 84 23.65 -10.97 0.05
N SER A 85 23.33 -11.85 -0.90
CA SER A 85 22.04 -12.57 -0.90
C SER A 85 21.96 -13.67 0.16
N ASP A 86 23.07 -14.05 0.79
CA ASP A 86 23.08 -14.94 1.97
C ASP A 86 22.98 -14.09 3.26
N PRO A 87 21.88 -14.15 4.02
CA PRO A 87 21.67 -13.32 5.19
C PRO A 87 22.46 -13.79 6.43
N LYS A 88 23.14 -14.95 6.40
CA LYS A 88 23.79 -15.54 7.58
C LYS A 88 24.80 -14.62 8.25
N LEU A 89 25.66 -13.96 7.48
CA LEU A 89 26.67 -13.07 8.04
C LEU A 89 26.04 -11.82 8.68
N PHE A 90 24.97 -11.31 8.06
CA PHE A 90 24.19 -10.21 8.62
C PHE A 90 23.56 -10.61 9.95
N HIS A 91 22.89 -11.78 10.01
CA HIS A 91 22.30 -12.28 11.25
C HIS A 91 23.35 -12.54 12.34
N ALA A 92 24.49 -13.13 12.00
CA ALA A 92 25.57 -13.37 12.96
C ALA A 92 26.13 -12.06 13.54
N LEU A 93 26.35 -11.04 12.69
CA LEU A 93 26.76 -9.71 13.14
C LEU A 93 25.69 -9.08 14.03
N LEU A 94 24.44 -9.04 13.59
CA LEU A 94 23.34 -8.44 14.36
C LEU A 94 23.11 -9.15 15.68
N GLN A 95 23.23 -10.47 15.72
CA GLN A 95 23.19 -11.27 16.95
C GLN A 95 24.25 -10.83 17.95
N ARG A 96 25.48 -10.63 17.47
CA ARG A 96 26.58 -10.22 18.32
C ARG A 96 26.38 -8.79 18.85
N VAL A 97 26.15 -7.83 17.95
CA VAL A 97 26.00 -6.41 18.31
C VAL A 97 24.76 -6.20 19.19
N SER A 98 23.65 -6.90 18.93
CA SER A 98 22.42 -6.78 19.75
C SER A 98 22.61 -7.35 21.16
N LEU A 99 23.38 -8.43 21.32
CA LEU A 99 23.71 -8.96 22.63
C LEU A 99 24.61 -8.01 23.42
N ASP A 100 25.61 -7.43 22.76
CA ASP A 100 26.48 -6.42 23.38
C ASP A 100 25.64 -5.18 23.77
N PHE A 101 24.69 -4.75 22.92
CA PHE A 101 23.73 -3.68 23.26
C PHE A 101 22.82 -4.02 24.43
N GLU A 102 22.29 -5.24 24.50
CA GLU A 102 21.44 -5.69 25.61
C GLU A 102 22.21 -5.61 26.94
N THR A 103 23.45 -6.11 26.95
CA THR A 103 24.26 -6.33 28.16
C THR A 103 25.13 -5.14 28.58
N ASP A 104 25.41 -4.19 27.69
CA ASP A 104 26.17 -2.98 28.02
C ASP A 104 25.27 -1.98 28.79
N HIS A 105 25.81 -1.43 29.89
CA HIS A 105 25.13 -0.46 30.76
C HIS A 105 25.82 0.91 30.80
N ALA A 106 26.88 1.11 30.00
CA ALA A 106 27.62 2.36 29.88
C ALA A 106 27.08 3.24 28.74
N GLU A 107 27.75 4.36 28.46
CA GLU A 107 27.41 5.25 27.34
C GLU A 107 27.50 4.55 25.97
N ARG A 108 28.41 3.57 25.85
CA ARG A 108 28.57 2.70 24.68
C ARG A 108 27.25 2.04 24.25
N LYS A 109 26.34 1.74 25.18
CA LYS A 109 25.01 1.20 24.86
C LYS A 109 24.26 2.08 23.85
N PHE A 110 24.36 3.40 23.97
CA PHE A 110 23.64 4.34 23.10
C PHE A 110 24.33 4.51 21.74
N GLU A 111 25.66 4.40 21.69
CA GLU A 111 26.42 4.34 20.44
C GLU A 111 26.08 3.06 19.65
N LEU A 112 26.03 1.92 20.35
CA LEU A 112 25.57 0.66 19.77
C LEU A 112 24.14 0.76 19.22
N ALA A 113 23.25 1.47 19.91
CA ALA A 113 21.89 1.69 19.40
C ALA A 113 21.88 2.44 18.06
N GLU A 114 22.73 3.46 17.88
CA GLU A 114 22.87 4.17 16.61
C GLU A 114 23.48 3.27 15.52
N MET A 115 24.49 2.48 15.86
CA MET A 115 25.13 1.56 14.92
C MET A 115 24.16 0.47 14.45
N ILE A 116 23.43 -0.17 15.36
CA ILE A 116 22.40 -1.17 15.02
C ILE A 116 21.30 -0.52 14.17
N SER A 117 20.87 0.69 14.55
CA SER A 117 19.88 1.44 13.78
C SER A 117 20.34 1.66 12.33
N ALA A 118 21.61 2.03 12.13
CA ALA A 118 22.18 2.17 10.78
C ALA A 118 22.28 0.83 10.03
N LEU A 119 22.62 -0.28 10.71
CA LEU A 119 22.64 -1.61 10.10
C LEU A 119 21.25 -2.04 9.62
N LEU A 120 20.22 -1.84 10.45
CA LEU A 120 18.83 -2.17 10.11
C LEU A 120 18.29 -1.30 8.98
N PHE A 121 18.57 0.01 8.99
CA PHE A 121 18.12 0.93 7.94
C PHE A 121 18.69 0.57 6.56
N HIS A 122 19.93 0.08 6.50
CA HIS A 122 20.62 -0.27 5.26
C HIS A 122 20.65 -1.78 4.98
N CYS A 123 19.77 -2.58 5.60
CA CYS A 123 19.71 -4.02 5.34
C CYS A 123 18.86 -4.37 4.10
N ARG A 124 18.98 -5.61 3.60
CA ARG A 124 18.05 -6.18 2.62
C ARG A 124 16.74 -6.56 3.32
N ARG A 125 15.88 -5.58 3.56
CA ARG A 125 14.68 -5.69 4.41
C ARG A 125 13.83 -6.93 4.14
N ASP A 126 13.44 -7.17 2.89
CA ASP A 126 12.59 -8.32 2.53
C ASP A 126 13.26 -9.67 2.79
N LEU A 127 14.57 -9.75 2.53
CA LEU A 127 15.35 -10.96 2.78
C LEU A 127 15.44 -11.22 4.29
N VAL A 128 15.78 -10.20 5.07
CA VAL A 128 15.91 -10.28 6.53
C VAL A 128 14.58 -10.65 7.18
N ALA A 129 13.48 -9.98 6.79
CA ALA A 129 12.14 -10.25 7.32
C ALA A 129 11.69 -11.71 7.09
N ARG A 130 12.10 -12.34 5.98
CA ARG A 130 11.77 -13.75 5.67
C ARG A 130 12.71 -14.77 6.29
N SER A 131 13.90 -14.35 6.72
CA SER A 131 14.94 -15.25 7.26
C SER A 131 15.18 -15.10 8.76
N VAL A 132 14.57 -14.12 9.41
CA VAL A 132 14.71 -13.86 10.85
C VAL A 132 14.15 -14.97 11.76
N GLN A 133 13.32 -15.87 11.23
CA GLN A 133 12.72 -16.94 12.03
C GLN A 133 13.81 -17.86 12.61
N GLY A 134 13.88 -17.94 13.95
CA GLY A 134 14.88 -18.73 14.67
C GLY A 134 16.09 -17.94 15.15
N GLU A 135 16.22 -16.68 14.75
CA GLU A 135 17.25 -15.76 15.24
C GLU A 135 16.89 -15.20 16.62
N ILE A 136 17.91 -14.89 17.44
CA ILE A 136 17.71 -14.43 18.83
C ILE A 136 17.82 -12.90 18.94
N TRP A 137 18.53 -12.25 18.00
CA TRP A 137 18.76 -10.80 17.99
C TRP A 137 17.49 -9.95 18.10
N PRO A 138 16.30 -10.34 17.57
CA PRO A 138 15.08 -9.58 17.79
C PRO A 138 14.70 -9.47 19.27
N GLU A 139 14.91 -10.53 20.05
CA GLU A 139 14.64 -10.55 21.50
C GLU A 139 15.65 -9.68 22.26
N CYS A 140 16.94 -9.74 21.88
CA CYS A 140 17.97 -8.88 22.46
C CYS A 140 17.66 -7.40 22.24
N LEU A 141 17.24 -7.03 21.03
CA LEU A 141 16.79 -5.67 20.73
C LEU A 141 15.56 -5.29 21.54
N TYR A 142 14.57 -6.18 21.63
CA TYR A 142 13.35 -5.92 22.42
C TYR A 142 13.70 -5.59 23.87
N LYS A 143 14.54 -6.41 24.52
CA LYS A 143 14.98 -6.20 25.90
C LYS A 143 15.76 -4.89 26.05
N GLY A 144 16.81 -4.68 25.25
CA GLY A 144 17.66 -3.49 25.38
C GLY A 144 16.90 -2.18 25.11
N ILE A 145 16.00 -2.15 24.12
CA ILE A 145 15.16 -0.98 23.82
C ILE A 145 14.12 -0.78 24.92
N SER A 146 13.45 -1.85 25.35
CA SER A 146 12.48 -1.84 26.44
C SER A 146 13.08 -1.25 27.71
N ASP A 147 14.29 -1.67 28.09
CA ASP A 147 14.98 -1.21 29.29
C ASP A 147 15.28 0.28 29.24
N ILE A 148 15.72 0.78 28.08
CA ILE A 148 15.96 2.21 27.87
C ILE A 148 14.63 2.99 27.96
N LEU A 149 13.63 2.62 27.15
CA LEU A 149 12.40 3.39 27.00
C LEU A 149 11.45 3.32 28.22
N LYS A 150 11.56 2.28 29.05
CA LYS A 150 10.83 2.18 30.33
C LYS A 150 11.54 2.92 31.48
N SER A 151 12.80 3.32 31.28
CA SER A 151 13.59 4.04 32.26
C SER A 151 13.36 5.56 32.18
N LYS A 152 13.70 6.27 33.26
CA LYS A 152 13.70 7.74 33.26
C LYS A 152 14.99 8.25 32.63
N ILE A 153 14.93 8.58 31.34
CA ILE A 153 16.10 8.92 30.52
C ILE A 153 16.08 10.36 29.99
N GLY A 154 17.26 10.89 29.69
CA GLY A 154 17.44 12.19 29.02
C GLY A 154 17.37 12.10 27.49
N LYS A 155 17.42 13.25 26.81
CA LYS A 155 17.37 13.34 25.34
C LYS A 155 18.43 12.48 24.65
N ALA A 156 19.69 12.57 25.10
CA ALA A 156 20.82 11.85 24.50
C ALA A 156 20.67 10.32 24.50
N GLN A 157 19.84 9.79 25.40
CA GLN A 157 19.60 8.35 25.56
C GLN A 157 18.32 7.92 24.83
N ARG A 158 17.30 8.78 24.86
CA ARG A 158 15.99 8.53 24.25
C ARG A 158 16.03 8.57 22.74
N ASP A 159 16.71 9.56 22.16
CA ASP A 159 16.77 9.78 20.72
C ASP A 159 17.33 8.55 19.96
N PRO A 160 18.49 7.96 20.34
CA PRO A 160 19.00 6.78 19.66
C PRO A 160 18.10 5.55 19.86
N ALA A 161 17.47 5.40 21.04
CA ALA A 161 16.55 4.29 21.30
C ALA A 161 15.27 4.37 20.46
N LEU A 162 14.69 5.57 20.25
CA LEU A 162 13.52 5.75 19.38
C LEU A 162 13.87 5.51 17.91
N LYS A 163 15.04 5.97 17.44
CA LYS A 163 15.52 5.69 16.08
C LYS A 163 15.71 4.19 15.84
N LEU A 164 16.35 3.51 16.79
CA LEU A 164 16.52 2.07 16.74
C LEU A 164 15.17 1.33 16.76
N ALA A 165 14.25 1.74 17.63
CA ALA A 165 12.92 1.14 17.69
C ALA A 165 12.14 1.31 16.38
N ALA A 166 12.24 2.47 15.73
CA ALA A 166 11.63 2.72 14.42
C ALA A 166 12.14 1.75 13.35
N ASN A 167 13.46 1.59 13.23
CA ASN A 167 14.05 0.66 12.26
C ASN A 167 13.78 -0.80 12.63
N ALA A 168 13.69 -1.13 13.91
CA ALA A 168 13.30 -2.47 14.36
C ALA A 168 11.88 -2.82 13.94
N VAL A 169 10.88 -1.95 14.19
CA VAL A 169 9.50 -2.22 13.75
C VAL A 169 9.35 -2.19 12.22
N GLU A 170 10.17 -1.42 11.52
CA GLU A 170 10.16 -1.39 10.05
C GLU A 170 10.68 -2.70 9.43
N VAL A 171 11.61 -3.40 10.10
CA VAL A 171 12.16 -4.69 9.64
C VAL A 171 11.37 -5.88 10.18
N LEU A 172 10.92 -5.82 11.44
CA LEU A 172 10.34 -6.96 12.16
C LEU A 172 8.81 -6.95 12.25
N GLY A 173 8.16 -5.85 11.85
CA GLY A 173 6.72 -5.65 12.03
C GLY A 173 6.35 -5.14 13.42
N ILE A 174 5.08 -4.77 13.59
CA ILE A 174 4.55 -4.28 14.88
C ILE A 174 4.40 -5.44 15.88
N GLU A 175 4.19 -6.65 15.40
CA GLU A 175 4.06 -7.88 16.16
C GLU A 175 5.29 -8.13 17.07
N TRP A 176 6.48 -7.69 16.64
CA TRP A 176 7.68 -7.71 17.47
C TRP A 176 7.51 -6.94 18.80
N THR A 177 6.72 -5.87 18.81
CA THR A 177 6.43 -5.10 20.02
C THR A 177 5.49 -5.83 21.00
N LEU A 178 4.87 -6.93 20.56
CA LEU A 178 3.90 -7.73 21.31
C LEU A 178 4.53 -8.99 21.93
N HIS A 179 5.87 -9.06 22.00
CA HIS A 179 6.62 -10.24 22.45
C HIS A 179 6.37 -10.62 23.91
N ASP A 180 5.95 -9.69 24.77
CA ASP A 180 5.60 -9.97 26.16
C ASP A 180 4.30 -10.77 26.26
N VAL A 181 4.41 -12.08 26.51
CA VAL A 181 3.26 -13.00 26.57
C VAL A 181 2.28 -12.63 27.70
N GLU A 182 2.76 -12.06 28.80
CA GLU A 182 1.90 -11.68 29.92
C GLU A 182 1.17 -10.36 29.67
N ASN A 183 1.84 -9.41 29.00
CA ASN A 183 1.32 -8.06 28.75
C ASN A 183 1.63 -7.58 27.32
N PRO A 184 1.08 -8.23 26.28
CA PRO A 184 1.54 -8.03 24.89
C PRO A 184 1.38 -6.58 24.43
N LYS A 185 0.28 -5.91 24.80
CA LYS A 185 0.03 -4.52 24.40
C LYS A 185 0.90 -3.47 25.09
N LYS A 186 1.59 -3.80 26.19
CA LYS A 186 2.21 -2.79 27.06
C LYS A 186 3.36 -2.05 26.40
N PHE A 187 4.26 -2.76 25.73
CA PHE A 187 5.40 -2.13 25.06
C PHE A 187 4.97 -1.40 23.79
N PHE A 188 4.08 -2.01 22.99
CA PHE A 188 3.44 -1.36 21.85
C PHE A 188 2.84 0.01 22.20
N LEU A 189 1.95 0.05 23.22
CA LEU A 189 1.29 1.28 23.64
C LEU A 189 2.29 2.31 24.18
N LEU A 190 3.31 1.88 24.93
CA LEU A 190 4.37 2.77 25.40
C LEU A 190 5.12 3.41 24.23
N LEU A 191 5.56 2.61 23.25
CA LEU A 191 6.34 3.06 22.11
C LEU A 191 5.56 4.08 21.26
N LEU A 192 4.29 3.77 20.97
CA LEU A 192 3.37 4.68 20.27
C LEU A 192 3.24 6.02 21.00
N GLN A 193 3.01 5.98 22.32
CA GLN A 193 2.86 7.20 23.12
C GLN A 193 4.14 8.03 23.16
N LEU A 194 5.31 7.39 23.32
CA LEU A 194 6.59 8.09 23.32
C LEU A 194 6.85 8.76 21.96
N ALA A 195 6.59 8.07 20.85
CA ALA A 195 6.71 8.64 19.51
C ALA A 195 5.75 9.83 19.30
N ALA A 196 4.49 9.72 19.75
CA ALA A 196 3.51 10.79 19.64
C ALA A 196 3.90 12.03 20.48
N ILE A 197 4.39 11.81 21.71
CA ILE A 197 4.90 12.87 22.57
C ILE A 197 6.12 13.55 21.92
N GLU A 198 7.05 12.76 21.37
CA GLU A 198 8.26 13.30 20.74
C GLU A 198 7.93 14.15 19.52
N VAL A 199 7.07 13.67 18.62
CA VAL A 199 6.56 14.46 17.47
C VAL A 199 5.98 15.78 17.94
N ARG A 200 5.10 15.73 18.96
CA ARG A 200 4.50 16.95 19.51
C ARG A 200 5.55 17.90 20.08
N MET A 201 6.48 17.42 20.90
CA MET A 201 7.55 18.27 21.46
C MET A 201 8.45 18.87 20.38
N GLN A 202 8.68 18.13 19.29
CA GLN A 202 9.55 18.57 18.22
C GLN A 202 8.88 19.52 17.22
N MET A 203 7.54 19.52 17.12
CA MET A 203 6.83 20.26 16.08
C MET A 203 5.85 21.32 16.61
N ASP A 204 5.31 21.16 17.81
CA ASP A 204 4.29 22.06 18.34
C ASP A 204 4.84 23.49 18.48
N ASN A 205 4.08 24.45 17.95
CA ASN A 205 4.45 25.86 17.82
C ASN A 205 5.77 26.18 17.07
N LYS A 206 6.45 25.21 16.45
CA LYS A 206 7.70 25.44 15.71
C LYS A 206 7.46 25.82 14.24
N SER A 207 8.47 26.39 13.58
CA SER A 207 8.49 26.60 12.13
C SER A 207 9.03 25.36 11.41
N PHE A 208 8.79 25.27 10.10
CA PHE A 208 9.32 24.17 9.28
C PHE A 208 10.85 24.06 9.41
N ASN A 209 11.59 25.17 9.28
CA ASN A 209 13.05 25.18 9.40
C ASN A 209 13.56 24.72 10.77
N GLN A 210 12.82 25.00 11.85
CA GLN A 210 13.17 24.49 13.19
C GLN A 210 12.95 22.98 13.29
N CYS A 211 11.91 22.45 12.64
CA CYS A 211 11.62 21.03 12.64
C CYS A 211 12.65 20.24 11.80
N VAL A 212 13.09 20.79 10.67
CA VAL A 212 14.13 20.18 9.80
C VAL A 212 15.42 19.87 10.57
N GLN A 213 15.78 20.67 11.57
CA GLN A 213 16.96 20.40 12.42
C GLN A 213 16.85 19.11 13.25
N GLN A 214 15.65 18.55 13.39
CA GLN A 214 15.38 17.30 14.10
C GLN A 214 14.69 16.29 13.18
N ALA A 215 14.81 16.44 11.85
CA ALA A 215 14.11 15.63 10.87
C ALA A 215 14.33 14.13 11.06
N ASP A 216 15.56 13.71 11.39
CA ASP A 216 15.90 12.29 11.60
C ASP A 216 15.08 11.66 12.72
N LEU A 217 15.00 12.32 13.89
CA LEU A 217 14.23 11.83 15.03
C LEU A 217 12.73 11.88 14.75
N ILE A 218 12.25 12.98 14.17
CA ILE A 218 10.83 13.15 13.85
C ILE A 218 10.38 12.07 12.85
N THR A 219 11.19 11.80 11.82
CA THR A 219 10.90 10.80 10.79
C THR A 219 10.91 9.39 11.39
N ALA A 220 11.85 9.07 12.29
CA ALA A 220 11.80 7.80 13.02
C ALA A 220 10.50 7.65 13.84
N CYS A 221 10.07 8.72 14.51
CA CYS A 221 8.79 8.70 15.22
C CYS A 221 7.60 8.56 14.25
N PHE A 222 7.65 9.17 13.07
CA PHE A 222 6.62 9.00 12.04
C PHE A 222 6.50 7.55 11.58
N ILE A 223 7.61 6.85 11.38
CA ILE A 223 7.62 5.41 11.03
C ILE A 223 6.87 4.61 12.11
N ILE A 224 7.20 4.82 13.39
CA ILE A 224 6.53 4.15 14.51
C ILE A 224 5.02 4.42 14.47
N LEU A 225 4.62 5.69 14.34
CA LEU A 225 3.21 6.08 14.36
C LEU A 225 2.44 5.53 13.16
N GLU A 226 3.00 5.62 11.96
CA GLU A 226 2.38 5.12 10.73
C GLU A 226 2.15 3.61 10.80
N LEU A 227 3.19 2.84 11.13
CA LEU A 227 3.09 1.38 11.22
C LEU A 227 2.12 0.97 12.34
N SER A 228 2.11 1.68 13.46
CA SER A 228 1.17 1.42 14.55
C SER A 228 -0.28 1.68 14.14
N ILE A 229 -0.55 2.78 13.43
CA ILE A 229 -1.90 3.12 12.94
C ILE A 229 -2.39 2.07 11.94
N ASN A 230 -1.54 1.68 10.98
CA ASN A 230 -1.87 0.65 10.00
C ASN A 230 -2.11 -0.72 10.65
N TYR A 231 -1.34 -1.08 11.68
CA TYR A 231 -1.56 -2.33 12.40
C TYR A 231 -2.87 -2.31 13.19
N MET A 232 -3.19 -1.20 13.87
CA MET A 232 -4.46 -1.08 14.60
C MET A 232 -5.68 -1.16 13.68
N SER A 233 -5.58 -0.80 12.39
CA SER A 233 -6.70 -0.92 11.45
C SER A 233 -6.94 -2.35 10.94
N THR A 234 -6.14 -3.33 11.36
CA THR A 234 -6.35 -4.75 11.02
C THR A 234 -7.27 -5.48 12.00
N ASP A 235 -7.73 -4.80 13.07
CA ASP A 235 -8.52 -5.36 14.17
C ASP A 235 -7.91 -6.60 14.86
N GLN A 236 -6.58 -6.81 14.71
CA GLN A 236 -5.86 -7.91 15.36
C GLN A 236 -5.49 -7.63 16.83
N LEU A 237 -5.59 -6.37 17.28
CA LEU A 237 -5.23 -5.95 18.63
C LEU A 237 -6.45 -5.49 19.43
N ASP A 238 -6.79 -6.22 20.49
CA ASP A 238 -7.88 -5.83 21.39
C ASP A 238 -7.43 -4.75 22.39
N LEU A 239 -7.92 -3.52 22.16
CA LEU A 239 -7.67 -2.37 23.01
C LEU A 239 -8.91 -2.08 23.86
N ASP A 240 -8.73 -1.94 25.17
CA ASP A 240 -9.81 -1.50 26.04
C ASP A 240 -10.12 -0.01 25.84
N GLN A 241 -11.24 0.45 26.38
CA GLN A 241 -11.68 1.84 26.18
C GLN A 241 -10.69 2.88 26.71
N LYS A 242 -9.93 2.55 27.76
CA LYS A 242 -8.93 3.44 28.33
C LYS A 242 -7.72 3.54 27.40
N ASP A 243 -7.26 2.42 26.87
CA ASP A 243 -6.17 2.36 25.89
C ASP A 243 -6.55 3.12 24.61
N LYS A 244 -7.76 2.89 24.08
CA LYS A 244 -8.28 3.60 22.91
C LYS A 244 -8.26 5.12 23.12
N GLN A 245 -8.75 5.58 24.27
CA GLN A 245 -8.76 7.01 24.61
C GLN A 245 -7.34 7.59 24.74
N GLN A 246 -6.42 6.83 25.33
CA GLN A 246 -5.03 7.26 25.49
C GLN A 246 -4.31 7.37 24.14
N VAL A 247 -4.44 6.34 23.30
CA VAL A 247 -3.91 6.31 21.92
C VAL A 247 -4.47 7.49 21.13
N TYR A 248 -5.79 7.67 21.12
CA TYR A 248 -6.45 8.76 20.42
C TYR A 248 -5.93 10.14 20.87
N THR A 249 -5.80 10.35 22.18
CA THR A 249 -5.35 11.64 22.73
C THR A 249 -3.90 11.95 22.34
N GLY A 250 -3.02 10.94 22.40
CA GLY A 250 -1.61 11.07 21.99
C GLY A 250 -1.49 11.40 20.50
N LEU A 251 -2.14 10.60 19.64
CA LEU A 251 -2.11 10.78 18.19
C LEU A 251 -2.71 12.12 17.77
N LYS A 252 -3.87 12.51 18.32
CA LYS A 252 -4.48 13.82 18.05
C LYS A 252 -3.53 14.97 18.37
N GLY A 253 -2.80 14.88 19.48
CA GLY A 253 -1.79 15.88 19.85
C GLY A 253 -0.62 15.94 18.87
N ALA A 254 -0.09 14.78 18.46
CA ALA A 254 1.00 14.69 17.49
C ALA A 254 0.59 15.24 16.11
N PHE A 255 -0.56 14.80 15.58
CA PHE A 255 -1.03 15.24 14.27
C PHE A 255 -1.52 16.68 14.23
N SER A 256 -2.00 17.24 15.36
CA SER A 256 -2.23 18.69 15.48
C SER A 256 -0.94 19.48 15.27
N ALA A 257 0.20 18.99 15.81
CA ALA A 257 1.49 19.62 15.63
C ALA A 257 2.00 19.49 14.18
N VAL A 258 1.85 18.31 13.57
CA VAL A 258 2.18 18.07 12.15
C VAL A 258 1.38 19.01 11.23
N LEU A 259 0.06 19.08 11.42
CA LEU A 259 -0.82 20.00 10.69
C LEU A 259 -0.41 21.46 10.90
N GLY A 260 -0.08 21.84 12.13
CA GLY A 260 0.38 23.19 12.46
C GLY A 260 1.63 23.59 11.66
N VAL A 261 2.60 22.67 11.51
CA VAL A 261 3.82 22.91 10.71
C VAL A 261 3.50 22.94 9.21
N LEU A 262 2.67 22.03 8.71
CA LEU A 262 2.27 22.00 7.29
C LEU A 262 1.48 23.24 6.90
N VAL A 263 0.59 23.75 7.76
CA VAL A 263 -0.14 25.01 7.54
C VAL A 263 0.83 26.19 7.47
N LYS A 264 1.83 26.25 8.35
CA LYS A 264 2.86 27.30 8.29
C LYS A 264 3.67 27.20 7.00
N LEU A 265 4.07 25.99 6.60
CA LEU A 265 4.81 25.76 5.37
C LEU A 265 3.99 26.14 4.13
N ALA A 266 2.71 25.78 4.08
CA ALA A 266 1.80 26.12 2.98
C ALA A 266 1.64 27.64 2.76
N ASN A 267 1.85 28.43 3.83
CA ASN A 267 1.82 29.89 3.82
C ASN A 267 3.21 30.53 3.72
N ASP A 268 4.29 29.73 3.69
CA ASP A 268 5.65 30.22 3.52
C ASP A 268 5.92 30.54 2.04
N THR A 269 6.73 31.56 1.79
CA THR A 269 7.22 31.92 0.46
C THR A 269 8.19 30.88 -0.12
N LYS A 270 8.81 30.05 0.74
CA LYS A 270 9.73 28.98 0.34
C LYS A 270 9.06 27.68 -0.10
N LYS A 271 7.74 27.54 0.04
CA LYS A 271 7.02 26.28 -0.20
C LYS A 271 7.27 25.66 -1.59
N ASP A 272 7.60 26.48 -2.58
CA ASP A 272 7.87 26.08 -3.97
C ASP A 272 9.37 25.89 -4.29
N ARG A 273 10.24 26.05 -3.29
CA ARG A 273 11.71 26.07 -3.45
C ARG A 273 12.40 25.23 -2.37
N LEU A 274 11.75 24.13 -1.97
CA LEU A 274 12.32 23.20 -1.01
C LEU A 274 13.50 22.45 -1.61
N GLN A 275 14.58 22.34 -0.86
CA GLN A 275 15.70 21.49 -1.21
C GLN A 275 15.31 20.01 -1.13
N LYS A 276 16.10 19.10 -1.73
CA LYS A 276 15.79 17.65 -1.76
C LYS A 276 15.50 17.06 -0.37
N ALA A 277 16.32 17.39 0.64
CA ALA A 277 16.13 16.91 2.01
C ALA A 277 14.88 17.51 2.69
N GLU A 278 14.61 18.81 2.47
CA GLU A 278 13.42 19.49 2.97
C GLU A 278 12.15 18.92 2.33
N LYS A 279 12.18 18.63 1.02
CA LYS A 279 11.09 18.01 0.28
C LYS A 279 10.81 16.60 0.81
N ALA A 280 11.84 15.80 1.05
CA ALA A 280 11.70 14.47 1.66
C ALA A 280 11.08 14.55 3.07
N PHE A 281 11.46 15.54 3.88
CA PHE A 281 10.85 15.74 5.19
C PHE A 281 9.39 16.21 5.10
N ALA A 282 9.05 17.08 4.14
CA ALA A 282 7.67 17.44 3.86
C ALA A 282 6.83 16.22 3.46
N TYR A 283 7.36 15.37 2.60
CA TYR A 283 6.74 14.11 2.20
C TYR A 283 6.52 13.16 3.38
N ALA A 284 7.48 13.03 4.29
CA ALA A 284 7.32 12.24 5.51
C ALA A 284 6.16 12.76 6.39
N MET A 285 6.01 14.09 6.52
CA MET A 285 4.87 14.69 7.24
C MET A 285 3.53 14.41 6.55
N VAL A 286 3.47 14.51 5.21
CA VAL A 286 2.24 14.22 4.46
C VAL A 286 1.86 12.75 4.58
N ARG A 287 2.85 11.85 4.46
CA ARG A 287 2.68 10.40 4.57
C ARG A 287 2.10 9.98 5.93
N VAL A 288 2.70 10.41 7.04
CA VAL A 288 2.21 10.06 8.38
C VAL A 288 0.84 10.69 8.68
N LEU A 289 0.61 11.93 8.23
CA LEU A 289 -0.68 12.59 8.39
C LEU A 289 -1.78 11.86 7.63
N THR A 290 -1.47 11.37 6.44
CA THR A 290 -2.41 10.62 5.60
C THR A 290 -2.79 9.30 6.25
N ALA A 291 -1.85 8.56 6.83
CA ALA A 291 -2.15 7.33 7.57
C ALA A 291 -3.17 7.59 8.69
N TRP A 292 -3.03 8.72 9.40
CA TRP A 292 -4.02 9.15 10.37
C TRP A 292 -5.38 9.52 9.76
N LEU A 293 -5.39 10.32 8.70
CA LEU A 293 -6.64 10.75 8.03
C LEU A 293 -7.42 9.59 7.39
N ALA A 294 -6.73 8.50 7.03
CA ALA A 294 -7.37 7.28 6.55
C ALA A 294 -8.18 6.56 7.65
N GLN A 295 -7.84 6.76 8.93
CA GLN A 295 -8.51 6.12 10.07
C GLN A 295 -9.42 7.08 10.86
N GLU A 296 -9.06 8.36 10.92
CA GLU A 296 -9.78 9.38 11.67
C GLU A 296 -10.06 10.61 10.78
N THR A 297 -11.25 10.62 10.20
CA THR A 297 -11.70 11.60 9.20
C THR A 297 -12.42 12.79 9.83
N THR A 298 -12.77 12.71 11.12
CA THR A 298 -13.57 13.74 11.80
C THR A 298 -12.72 14.75 12.57
N ALA A 299 -11.51 14.37 12.98
CA ALA A 299 -10.63 15.25 13.70
C ALA A 299 -10.07 16.36 12.79
N MET A 300 -10.01 17.59 13.31
CA MET A 300 -9.24 18.70 12.72
C MET A 300 -9.66 19.13 11.30
N LYS A 301 -10.90 18.82 10.87
CA LYS A 301 -11.44 19.15 9.53
C LYS A 301 -11.04 20.53 9.03
N ASN A 302 -11.31 21.58 9.82
CA ASN A 302 -10.98 22.97 9.44
C ASN A 302 -9.48 23.22 9.17
N GLN A 303 -8.57 22.54 9.87
CA GLN A 303 -7.13 22.67 9.63
C GLN A 303 -6.70 21.87 8.41
N VAL A 304 -7.27 20.67 8.25
CA VAL A 304 -7.06 19.82 7.06
C VAL A 304 -7.50 20.56 5.81
N SER A 305 -8.73 21.10 5.76
CA SER A 305 -9.24 21.87 4.63
C SER A 305 -8.33 23.05 4.24
N LYS A 306 -7.73 23.74 5.23
CA LYS A 306 -6.81 24.87 4.96
C LYS A 306 -5.50 24.46 4.29
N VAL A 307 -4.99 23.27 4.61
CA VAL A 307 -3.70 22.79 4.09
C VAL A 307 -3.87 21.89 2.87
N LEU A 308 -5.05 21.35 2.64
CA LEU A 308 -5.34 20.36 1.60
C LEU A 308 -4.88 20.78 0.19
N PRO A 309 -5.05 22.03 -0.29
CA PRO A 309 -4.51 22.43 -1.60
C PRO A 309 -2.99 22.25 -1.70
N PHE A 310 -2.27 22.53 -0.62
CA PHE A 310 -0.82 22.35 -0.58
C PHE A 310 -0.43 20.87 -0.51
N LEU A 311 -1.21 20.03 0.17
CA LEU A 311 -0.99 18.58 0.20
C LEU A 311 -1.14 17.98 -1.21
N PHE A 312 -2.22 18.32 -1.93
CA PHE A 312 -2.42 17.89 -3.31
C PHE A 312 -1.30 18.34 -4.21
N LYS A 313 -0.85 19.59 -4.10
CA LYS A 313 0.31 20.07 -4.86
C LYS A 313 1.56 19.18 -4.64
N LEU A 314 1.92 18.90 -3.39
CA LEU A 314 3.09 18.06 -3.07
C LEU A 314 2.92 16.63 -3.60
N ALA A 315 1.73 16.07 -3.47
CA ALA A 315 1.38 14.74 -3.95
C ALA A 315 1.49 14.65 -5.47
N ASN A 316 0.94 15.62 -6.19
CA ASN A 316 0.92 15.65 -7.65
C ASN A 316 2.34 15.81 -8.21
N GLU A 317 3.14 16.70 -7.63
CA GLU A 317 4.56 16.82 -7.97
C GLU A 317 5.31 15.50 -7.77
N SER A 318 5.08 14.80 -6.65
CA SER A 318 5.72 13.51 -6.36
C SER A 318 5.31 12.40 -7.33
N PHE A 319 4.02 12.37 -7.72
CA PHE A 319 3.49 11.42 -8.68
C PHE A 319 4.14 11.62 -10.05
N TYR A 320 4.15 12.86 -10.56
CA TYR A 320 4.74 13.14 -11.87
C TYR A 320 6.26 12.88 -11.88
N GLU A 321 6.99 13.21 -10.81
CA GLU A 321 8.42 12.87 -10.67
C GLU A 321 8.67 11.35 -10.70
N SER A 322 7.90 10.58 -9.92
CA SER A 322 7.99 9.11 -9.88
C SER A 322 7.62 8.48 -11.22
N ARG A 323 6.51 8.92 -11.82
CA ARG A 323 6.02 8.47 -13.12
C ARG A 323 7.07 8.70 -14.21
N ASP A 324 7.58 9.92 -14.32
CA ASP A 324 8.52 10.29 -15.38
C ASP A 324 9.85 9.56 -15.20
N TYR A 325 10.30 9.36 -13.95
CA TYR A 325 11.44 8.49 -13.64
C TYR A 325 11.22 7.06 -14.13
N ARG A 326 10.09 6.43 -13.78
CA ARG A 326 9.77 5.05 -14.16
C ARG A 326 9.62 4.88 -15.68
N ILE A 327 9.06 5.88 -16.38
CA ILE A 327 8.97 5.88 -17.85
C ILE A 327 10.36 5.96 -18.48
N ALA A 328 11.23 6.84 -17.97
CA ALA A 328 12.58 7.01 -18.50
C ALA A 328 13.46 5.76 -18.33
N HIS A 329 13.28 5.02 -17.23
CA HIS A 329 14.08 3.83 -16.90
C HIS A 329 13.40 2.50 -17.29
N LYS A 330 12.33 2.53 -18.10
CA LYS A 330 11.57 1.33 -18.50
C LYS A 330 12.39 0.34 -19.35
N ALA A 331 13.48 0.78 -19.97
CA ALA A 331 14.31 0.01 -20.91
C ALA A 331 15.66 -0.44 -20.35
N ASP A 332 16.06 0.03 -19.17
CA ASP A 332 17.34 -0.32 -18.55
C ASP A 332 17.18 -1.59 -17.70
N ASN A 333 18.22 -2.45 -17.70
CA ASN A 333 18.24 -3.63 -16.86
C ASN A 333 18.21 -3.19 -15.38
N VAL A 334 17.17 -3.65 -14.67
CA VAL A 334 16.77 -3.22 -13.32
C VAL A 334 17.88 -3.40 -12.25
N ASP A 335 18.86 -4.28 -12.50
CA ASP A 335 19.92 -4.60 -11.55
C ASP A 335 21.03 -3.54 -11.42
N ASP A 336 21.13 -2.56 -12.32
CA ASP A 336 22.24 -1.60 -12.37
C ASP A 336 21.90 -0.20 -11.79
N HIS A 337 20.69 -0.03 -11.23
CA HIS A 337 20.30 1.27 -10.67
C HIS A 337 20.80 1.43 -9.23
N GLU A 338 21.86 2.22 -9.06
CA GLU A 338 22.33 2.70 -7.75
C GLU A 338 21.30 3.59 -7.00
N GLN A 339 20.19 3.96 -7.64
CA GLN A 339 19.20 4.91 -7.10
C GLN A 339 17.78 4.33 -7.16
N GLN A 340 17.08 4.33 -6.02
CA GLN A 340 15.67 3.97 -5.94
C GLN A 340 14.78 5.01 -6.63
N PRO A 341 13.59 4.60 -7.14
CA PRO A 341 12.64 5.54 -7.72
C PRO A 341 12.23 6.61 -6.69
N PRO A 342 11.93 7.85 -7.14
CA PRO A 342 11.36 8.87 -6.28
C PRO A 342 10.08 8.37 -5.60
N VAL A 343 9.85 8.84 -4.38
CA VAL A 343 8.64 8.50 -3.61
C VAL A 343 7.41 9.10 -4.29
N ASP A 344 6.37 8.29 -4.46
CA ASP A 344 5.04 8.73 -4.90
C ASP A 344 4.12 8.92 -3.67
N ILE A 345 3.96 10.17 -3.25
CA ILE A 345 3.10 10.53 -2.12
C ILE A 345 1.62 10.51 -2.49
N LEU A 346 1.27 10.74 -3.76
CA LEU A 346 -0.12 10.62 -4.20
C LEU A 346 -0.63 9.19 -4.00
N ARG A 347 0.19 8.20 -4.36
CA ARG A 347 -0.11 6.77 -4.13
C ARG A 347 -0.39 6.45 -2.67
N VAL A 348 0.35 7.06 -1.75
CA VAL A 348 0.17 6.94 -0.29
C VAL A 348 -1.10 7.67 0.16
N MET A 349 -1.44 8.80 -0.48
CA MET A 349 -2.61 9.63 -0.15
C MET A 349 -3.97 9.03 -0.50
N LEU A 350 -4.04 8.08 -1.44
CA LEU A 350 -5.31 7.56 -1.96
C LEU A 350 -6.30 7.09 -0.89
N PRO A 351 -5.93 6.33 0.16
CA PRO A 351 -6.87 5.90 1.19
C PRO A 351 -7.51 7.08 1.93
N ALA A 352 -6.74 8.11 2.28
CA ALA A 352 -7.29 9.30 2.92
C ALA A 352 -8.17 10.11 1.96
N ILE A 353 -7.76 10.24 0.68
CA ILE A 353 -8.55 10.93 -0.35
C ILE A 353 -9.93 10.28 -0.50
N CYS A 354 -10.02 8.95 -0.45
CA CYS A 354 -11.28 8.21 -0.53
C CYS A 354 -12.30 8.67 0.52
N HIS A 355 -11.84 9.00 1.73
CA HIS A 355 -12.69 9.55 2.78
C HIS A 355 -12.90 11.06 2.66
N LEU A 356 -11.86 11.81 2.28
CA LEU A 356 -11.92 13.27 2.14
C LEU A 356 -12.94 13.70 1.08
N VAL A 357 -13.05 12.97 -0.04
CA VAL A 357 -14.03 13.33 -1.08
C VAL A 357 -15.49 13.11 -0.64
N VAL A 358 -15.75 12.34 0.41
CA VAL A 358 -17.10 12.19 0.96
C VAL A 358 -17.53 13.46 1.71
N GLU A 359 -16.56 14.18 2.29
CA GLU A 359 -16.78 15.42 3.02
C GLU A 359 -16.93 16.62 2.07
N GLU A 360 -18.01 17.40 2.23
CA GLU A 360 -18.36 18.51 1.33
C GLU A 360 -17.20 19.49 1.10
N GLU A 361 -16.63 20.06 2.16
CA GLU A 361 -15.60 21.10 2.04
C GLU A 361 -14.33 20.57 1.36
N ALA A 362 -13.87 19.37 1.75
CA ALA A 362 -12.69 18.76 1.17
C ALA A 362 -12.92 18.35 -0.30
N ARG A 363 -14.12 17.88 -0.66
CA ARG A 363 -14.51 17.60 -2.05
C ARG A 363 -14.52 18.87 -2.91
N GLN A 364 -15.05 19.99 -2.40
CA GLN A 364 -15.02 21.25 -3.14
C GLN A 364 -13.58 21.74 -3.37
N ILE A 365 -12.68 21.55 -2.40
CA ILE A 365 -11.25 21.84 -2.58
C ILE A 365 -10.63 20.91 -3.63
N PHE A 366 -10.88 19.61 -3.54
CA PHE A 366 -10.41 18.61 -4.50
C PHE A 366 -10.76 19.00 -5.95
N LEU A 367 -12.03 19.36 -6.21
CA LEU A 367 -12.47 19.79 -7.53
C LEU A 367 -11.90 21.14 -7.95
N LYS A 368 -11.75 22.07 -7.01
CA LYS A 368 -11.15 23.39 -7.29
C LYS A 368 -9.69 23.26 -7.73
N GLU A 369 -8.94 22.35 -7.11
CA GLU A 369 -7.54 22.08 -7.46
C GLU A 369 -7.40 21.14 -8.68
N LYS A 370 -8.53 20.70 -9.26
CA LYS A 370 -8.59 19.78 -10.42
C LYS A 370 -7.91 18.45 -10.16
N GLU A 371 -8.01 17.97 -8.92
CA GLU A 371 -7.35 16.74 -8.51
C GLU A 371 -7.88 15.52 -9.29
N GLU A 372 -9.14 15.56 -9.76
CA GLU A 372 -9.72 14.53 -10.64
C GLU A 372 -8.91 14.29 -11.92
N GLN A 373 -8.26 15.34 -12.45
CA GLN A 373 -7.42 15.22 -13.65
C GLN A 373 -6.14 14.45 -13.34
N VAL A 374 -5.52 14.72 -12.18
CA VAL A 374 -4.30 14.02 -11.77
C VAL A 374 -4.60 12.57 -11.43
N LEU A 375 -5.73 12.29 -10.77
CA LEU A 375 -6.16 10.92 -10.51
C LEU A 375 -6.44 10.15 -11.81
N TYR A 376 -6.96 10.80 -12.85
CA TYR A 376 -7.10 10.18 -14.16
C TYR A 376 -5.75 9.85 -14.80
N ASP A 377 -4.78 10.76 -14.77
CA ASP A 377 -3.42 10.50 -15.25
C ASP A 377 -2.75 9.35 -14.46
N CYS A 378 -2.96 9.31 -13.15
CA CYS A 378 -2.51 8.24 -12.25
C CYS A 378 -3.13 6.89 -12.61
N LEU A 379 -4.44 6.87 -12.90
CA LEU A 379 -5.15 5.67 -13.35
C LEU A 379 -4.57 5.14 -14.67
N LEU A 380 -4.33 6.02 -15.64
CA LEU A 380 -3.73 5.63 -16.93
C LEU A 380 -2.31 5.08 -16.75
N PHE A 381 -1.52 5.69 -15.87
CA PHE A 381 -0.17 5.22 -15.57
C PHE A 381 -0.17 3.82 -14.97
N HIS A 382 -0.92 3.60 -13.88
CA HIS A 382 -0.99 2.30 -13.23
C HIS A 382 -1.65 1.26 -14.13
N TRP A 383 -2.61 1.63 -14.96
CA TRP A 383 -3.17 0.74 -15.98
C TRP A 383 -2.08 0.20 -16.92
N SER A 384 -1.17 1.07 -17.36
CA SER A 384 -0.07 0.68 -18.25
C SER A 384 0.92 -0.32 -17.64
N ILE A 385 0.92 -0.45 -16.30
CA ILE A 385 1.74 -1.41 -15.54
C ILE A 385 0.92 -2.68 -15.27
N ALA A 386 -0.27 -2.53 -14.66
CA ALA A 386 -1.14 -3.65 -14.28
C ALA A 386 -1.63 -4.46 -15.49
N HIS A 387 -1.90 -3.79 -16.61
CA HIS A 387 -2.28 -4.41 -17.86
C HIS A 387 -1.06 -4.56 -18.79
N TYR A 388 -0.09 -5.38 -18.37
CA TYR A 388 1.09 -5.67 -19.16
C TYR A 388 0.72 -6.33 -20.49
N LYS A 389 0.88 -5.60 -21.60
CA LYS A 389 0.82 -6.15 -22.95
C LYS A 389 2.22 -6.54 -23.40
N LYS A 390 2.38 -7.81 -23.83
CA LYS A 390 3.64 -8.30 -24.39
C LYS A 390 4.11 -7.40 -25.55
N PRO A 391 5.39 -6.97 -25.59
CA PRO A 391 5.91 -6.20 -26.70
C PRO A 391 5.74 -6.96 -28.03
N PRO A 392 5.35 -6.27 -29.11
CA PRO A 392 5.18 -6.91 -30.40
C PRO A 392 6.50 -7.48 -30.90
N VAL A 393 6.51 -8.78 -31.25
CA VAL A 393 7.72 -9.45 -31.77
C VAL A 393 8.06 -8.92 -33.17
N PRO A 394 9.28 -8.38 -33.40
CA PRO A 394 9.74 -7.96 -34.72
C PRO A 394 9.59 -9.08 -35.74
N ARG A 395 9.17 -8.77 -36.97
CA ARG A 395 8.89 -9.79 -38.00
C ARG A 395 10.06 -10.76 -38.22
N ALA A 396 11.29 -10.26 -38.15
CA ALA A 396 12.51 -11.06 -38.31
C ALA A 396 12.72 -12.11 -37.20
N GLU A 397 12.14 -11.90 -36.02
CA GLU A 397 12.34 -12.74 -34.83
C GLU A 397 11.16 -13.67 -34.54
N ARG A 398 10.03 -13.50 -35.23
CA ARG A 398 8.81 -14.30 -35.02
C ARG A 398 9.04 -15.81 -35.16
N LEU A 399 9.79 -16.22 -36.18
CA LEU A 399 10.11 -17.63 -36.43
C LEU A 399 11.02 -18.24 -35.35
N LYS A 400 11.88 -17.43 -34.72
CA LYS A 400 12.73 -17.86 -33.60
C LYS A 400 11.91 -17.95 -32.30
N ARG A 401 11.12 -16.91 -32.02
CA ARG A 401 10.21 -16.83 -30.86
C ARG A 401 9.10 -17.87 -30.84
N MET A 402 8.75 -18.49 -31.97
CA MET A 402 7.78 -19.59 -32.00
C MET A 402 8.25 -20.84 -31.24
N ASN A 403 9.56 -21.02 -31.07
CA ASN A 403 10.16 -22.20 -30.44
C ASN A 403 10.75 -21.92 -29.05
N GLU A 404 10.65 -20.69 -28.56
CA GLU A 404 11.15 -20.27 -27.25
C GLU A 404 9.98 -20.12 -26.27
N PRO A 405 10.12 -20.56 -25.01
CA PRO A 405 9.13 -20.27 -23.98
C PRO A 405 9.00 -18.75 -23.82
N ASP A 406 7.79 -18.31 -23.47
CA ASP A 406 7.58 -16.90 -23.16
C ASP A 406 8.50 -16.47 -22.00
N PRO A 407 9.10 -15.28 -22.06
CA PRO A 407 9.90 -14.76 -20.96
C PRO A 407 9.00 -14.62 -19.73
N GLU A 408 9.44 -15.23 -18.63
CA GLU A 408 8.79 -15.09 -17.33
C GLU A 408 8.95 -13.66 -16.82
N MET A 409 7.91 -13.16 -16.16
CA MET A 409 7.95 -11.86 -15.50
C MET A 409 8.84 -11.95 -14.27
N THR A 410 9.68 -10.93 -14.04
CA THR A 410 10.53 -10.90 -12.85
C THR A 410 9.69 -10.71 -11.58
N PRO A 411 10.17 -11.14 -10.40
CA PRO A 411 9.47 -10.90 -9.13
C PRO A 411 9.12 -9.42 -8.89
N GLN A 412 10.02 -8.51 -9.28
CA GLN A 412 9.79 -7.06 -9.20
C GLN A 412 8.63 -6.61 -10.10
N GLN A 413 8.57 -7.11 -11.34
CA GLN A 413 7.46 -6.80 -12.25
C GLN A 413 6.12 -7.28 -11.71
N LEU A 414 6.09 -8.48 -11.12
CA LEU A 414 4.86 -9.01 -10.51
C LEU A 414 4.40 -8.15 -9.32
N ASP A 415 5.35 -7.67 -8.50
CA ASP A 415 5.04 -6.78 -7.37
C ASP A 415 4.54 -5.40 -7.85
N ASP A 416 5.20 -4.79 -8.85
CA ASP A 416 4.76 -3.54 -9.46
C ASP A 416 3.35 -3.65 -10.09
N MET A 417 3.04 -4.80 -10.70
CA MET A 417 1.70 -5.08 -11.22
C MET A 417 0.69 -5.21 -10.08
N LYS A 418 1.03 -5.88 -8.98
CA LYS A 418 0.17 -6.02 -7.81
C LYS A 418 -0.13 -4.65 -7.18
N ASP A 419 0.90 -3.84 -6.92
CA ASP A 419 0.72 -2.48 -6.38
C ASP A 419 -0.14 -1.61 -7.32
N SER A 420 0.10 -1.69 -8.63
CA SER A 420 -0.66 -0.93 -9.62
C SER A 420 -2.14 -1.33 -9.67
N ARG A 421 -2.48 -2.62 -9.49
CA ARG A 421 -3.88 -3.06 -9.36
C ARG A 421 -4.53 -2.45 -8.12
N THR A 422 -3.83 -2.47 -6.98
CA THR A 422 -4.31 -1.85 -5.74
C THR A 422 -4.52 -0.34 -5.90
N ALA A 423 -3.60 0.35 -6.60
CA ALA A 423 -3.75 1.77 -6.90
C ALA A 423 -5.01 2.06 -7.73
N ILE A 424 -5.24 1.30 -8.81
CA ILE A 424 -6.44 1.43 -9.66
C ILE A 424 -7.72 1.22 -8.85
N VAL A 425 -7.73 0.22 -7.96
CA VAL A 425 -8.85 -0.04 -7.04
C VAL A 425 -9.15 1.18 -6.17
N SER A 426 -8.14 1.77 -5.52
CA SER A 426 -8.33 2.98 -4.70
C SER A 426 -8.80 4.18 -5.53
N LEU A 427 -8.22 4.38 -6.72
CA LEU A 427 -8.63 5.45 -7.65
C LEU A 427 -10.10 5.29 -8.08
N CYS A 428 -10.52 4.07 -8.39
CA CYS A 428 -11.92 3.79 -8.74
C CYS A 428 -12.86 4.14 -7.59
N ASN A 429 -12.52 3.80 -6.34
CA ASN A 429 -13.34 4.14 -5.18
C ASN A 429 -13.51 5.65 -5.01
N ILE A 430 -12.43 6.43 -5.16
CA ILE A 430 -12.49 7.90 -5.13
C ILE A 430 -13.40 8.42 -6.25
N LEU A 431 -13.19 7.94 -7.48
CA LEU A 431 -13.95 8.39 -8.65
C LEU A 431 -15.43 7.98 -8.60
N MET A 432 -15.76 6.85 -7.98
CA MET A 432 -17.15 6.44 -7.73
C MET A 432 -17.83 7.38 -6.74
N ASN A 433 -17.15 7.75 -5.65
CA ASN A 433 -17.67 8.74 -4.69
C ASN A 433 -17.96 10.08 -5.38
N ILE A 434 -17.03 10.58 -6.22
CA ILE A 434 -17.25 11.80 -7.00
C ILE A 434 -18.42 11.65 -7.98
N THR A 435 -18.51 10.51 -8.67
CA THR A 435 -19.60 10.23 -9.63
C THR A 435 -20.97 10.32 -8.97
N VAL A 436 -21.09 9.82 -7.74
CA VAL A 436 -22.36 9.82 -6.98
C VAL A 436 -22.64 11.19 -6.35
N LEU A 437 -21.64 11.80 -5.72
CA LEU A 437 -21.83 13.03 -4.93
C LEU A 437 -21.90 14.29 -5.79
N GLU A 438 -21.25 14.30 -6.95
CA GLU A 438 -21.15 15.44 -7.87
C GLU A 438 -21.78 15.13 -9.22
N ALA A 439 -22.91 14.42 -9.18
CA ALA A 439 -23.64 13.89 -10.33
C ALA A 439 -23.79 14.89 -11.49
N LYS A 440 -24.21 16.13 -11.20
CA LYS A 440 -24.42 17.17 -12.23
C LYS A 440 -23.11 17.58 -12.92
N MET A 441 -22.05 17.77 -12.15
CA MET A 441 -20.73 18.10 -12.71
C MET A 441 -20.21 16.96 -13.58
N VAL A 442 -20.37 15.72 -13.12
CA VAL A 442 -19.95 14.51 -13.84
C VAL A 442 -20.74 14.31 -15.12
N GLU A 443 -22.05 14.61 -15.11
CA GLU A 443 -22.90 14.58 -16.31
C GLU A 443 -22.34 15.49 -17.41
N GLU A 444 -21.89 16.69 -17.06
CA GLU A 444 -21.44 17.71 -18.02
C GLU A 444 -19.96 17.54 -18.40
N SER A 445 -19.13 16.97 -17.52
CA SER A 445 -17.67 16.89 -17.65
C SER A 445 -17.15 16.08 -18.84
N THR A 446 -16.14 16.63 -19.53
CA THR A 446 -15.42 15.96 -20.61
C THR A 446 -14.42 14.93 -20.07
N LEU A 447 -13.82 15.18 -18.91
CA LEU A 447 -12.88 14.24 -18.28
C LEU A 447 -13.58 12.93 -17.91
N PHE A 448 -14.74 13.01 -17.26
CA PHE A 448 -15.51 11.81 -16.91
C PHE A 448 -16.05 11.07 -18.14
N ALA A 449 -16.28 11.78 -19.26
CA ALA A 449 -16.59 11.14 -20.53
C ALA A 449 -15.37 10.41 -21.13
N GLN A 450 -14.16 10.96 -20.97
CA GLN A 450 -12.91 10.28 -21.35
C GLN A 450 -12.66 9.04 -20.49
N LEU A 451 -12.87 9.15 -19.17
CA LEU A 451 -12.77 8.02 -18.25
C LEU A 451 -13.78 6.92 -18.59
N LEU A 452 -15.04 7.27 -18.86
CA LEU A 452 -16.05 6.31 -19.29
C LEU A 452 -15.64 5.59 -20.58
N ARG A 453 -15.15 6.34 -21.57
CA ARG A 453 -14.64 5.77 -22.82
C ARG A 453 -13.44 4.86 -22.59
N PHE A 454 -12.49 5.27 -21.75
CA PHE A 454 -11.36 4.44 -21.35
C PHE A 454 -11.83 3.10 -20.78
N ILE A 455 -12.80 3.11 -19.86
CA ILE A 455 -13.37 1.88 -19.27
C ILE A 455 -14.02 1.01 -20.35
N PHE A 456 -14.79 1.60 -21.27
CA PHE A 456 -15.43 0.86 -22.36
C PHE A 456 -14.44 0.12 -23.25
N GLU A 457 -13.32 0.76 -23.55
CA GLU A 457 -12.27 0.21 -24.41
C GLU A 457 -11.41 -0.84 -23.69
N ASN A 458 -11.13 -0.65 -22.40
CA ASN A 458 -10.09 -1.38 -21.68
C ASN A 458 -10.61 -2.48 -20.74
N LEU A 459 -11.77 -2.33 -20.10
CA LEU A 459 -12.33 -3.37 -19.22
C LEU A 459 -12.48 -4.75 -19.92
N PRO A 460 -12.95 -4.82 -21.19
CA PRO A 460 -13.07 -6.11 -21.88
C PRO A 460 -11.75 -6.86 -22.10
N GLU A 461 -10.60 -6.20 -21.92
CA GLU A 461 -9.26 -6.79 -22.06
C GLU A 461 -8.79 -7.54 -20.79
N LEU A 462 -9.49 -7.40 -19.65
CA LEU A 462 -9.11 -8.01 -18.36
C LEU A 462 -9.61 -9.44 -18.14
N LYS A 463 -10.14 -10.10 -19.17
CA LYS A 463 -10.83 -11.39 -19.03
C LYS A 463 -9.88 -12.50 -18.56
N ASP A 464 -10.45 -13.43 -17.78
CA ASP A 464 -9.87 -14.74 -17.45
C ASP A 464 -8.54 -14.73 -16.67
N ILE A 465 -8.27 -13.67 -15.89
CA ILE A 465 -7.13 -13.59 -14.96
C ILE A 465 -7.68 -13.38 -13.53
N PRO A 466 -7.57 -14.37 -12.63
CA PRO A 466 -8.08 -14.28 -11.26
C PRO A 466 -7.60 -13.03 -10.50
N ASP A 467 -6.32 -12.69 -10.62
CA ASP A 467 -5.70 -11.52 -9.99
C ASP A 467 -6.34 -10.18 -10.38
N ASN A 468 -7.07 -10.13 -11.49
CA ASN A 468 -7.73 -8.92 -11.95
C ASN A 468 -9.16 -8.78 -11.44
N LEU A 469 -9.73 -9.77 -10.73
CA LEU A 469 -11.15 -9.77 -10.36
C LEU A 469 -11.57 -8.53 -9.57
N VAL A 470 -10.78 -8.14 -8.57
CA VAL A 470 -11.06 -6.95 -7.74
C VAL A 470 -11.07 -5.68 -8.60
N MET A 471 -10.01 -5.48 -9.38
CA MET A 471 -9.87 -4.33 -10.30
C MET A 471 -10.98 -4.31 -11.36
N HIS A 472 -11.35 -5.49 -11.88
CA HIS A 472 -12.43 -5.66 -12.84
C HIS A 472 -13.76 -5.20 -12.25
N GLY A 473 -14.11 -5.65 -11.04
CA GLY A 473 -15.33 -5.24 -10.36
C GLY A 473 -15.41 -3.72 -10.16
N HIS A 474 -14.31 -3.11 -9.72
CA HIS A 474 -14.24 -1.66 -9.51
C HIS A 474 -14.43 -0.86 -10.81
N LEU A 475 -13.75 -1.24 -11.91
CA LEU A 475 -13.91 -0.58 -13.21
C LEU A 475 -15.29 -0.82 -13.82
N ALA A 476 -15.85 -2.03 -13.65
CA ALA A 476 -17.19 -2.37 -14.10
C ALA A 476 -18.24 -1.49 -13.41
N VAL A 477 -18.19 -1.35 -12.08
CA VAL A 477 -19.17 -0.57 -11.34
C VAL A 477 -19.00 0.94 -11.55
N LEU A 478 -17.76 1.45 -11.57
CA LEU A 478 -17.48 2.84 -11.94
C LEU A 478 -18.02 3.16 -13.34
N GLY A 479 -17.79 2.26 -14.30
CA GLY A 479 -18.33 2.38 -15.66
C GLY A 479 -19.86 2.45 -15.67
N LEU A 480 -20.56 1.66 -14.83
CA LEU A 480 -22.03 1.70 -14.75
C LEU A 480 -22.52 3.02 -14.17
N LEU A 481 -21.88 3.51 -13.09
CA LEU A 481 -22.26 4.78 -12.48
C LEU A 481 -22.08 5.94 -13.45
N LEU A 482 -20.94 5.98 -14.16
CA LEU A 482 -20.67 6.97 -15.20
C LEU A 482 -21.63 6.86 -16.39
N LEU A 483 -21.91 5.63 -16.85
CA LEU A 483 -22.88 5.35 -17.90
C LEU A 483 -24.26 5.86 -17.53
N LYS A 484 -24.71 5.62 -16.29
CA LYS A 484 -25.98 6.12 -15.77
C LYS A 484 -26.01 7.65 -15.76
N GLN A 485 -24.94 8.29 -15.28
CA GLN A 485 -24.87 9.74 -15.15
C GLN A 485 -24.78 10.45 -16.51
N GLN A 486 -24.12 9.84 -17.50
CA GLN A 486 -23.93 10.39 -18.84
C GLN A 486 -24.86 9.78 -19.89
N ALA A 487 -25.90 9.06 -19.47
CA ALA A 487 -26.80 8.33 -20.38
C ALA A 487 -27.45 9.25 -21.43
N SER A 488 -27.69 10.53 -21.11
CA SER A 488 -28.23 11.54 -22.03
C SER A 488 -27.33 11.80 -23.25
N LYS A 489 -26.02 11.56 -23.12
CA LYS A 489 -25.01 11.73 -24.18
C LYS A 489 -24.84 10.49 -25.06
N ILE A 490 -25.38 9.35 -24.64
CA ILE A 490 -25.21 8.08 -25.35
C ILE A 490 -26.40 7.86 -26.26
N LYS A 491 -26.12 7.49 -27.52
CA LYS A 491 -27.19 7.20 -28.48
C LYS A 491 -27.90 5.93 -28.03
N LYS A 492 -29.23 5.93 -28.14
CA LYS A 492 -30.06 4.76 -27.78
C LYS A 492 -29.70 3.48 -28.53
N ASN A 493 -28.97 3.56 -29.65
CA ASN A 493 -28.52 2.42 -30.45
C ASN A 493 -26.98 2.34 -30.52
N ASP A 494 -26.28 2.88 -29.51
CA ASP A 494 -24.83 2.81 -29.46
C ASP A 494 -24.35 1.41 -29.03
N PHE A 495 -24.12 0.55 -30.02
CA PHE A 495 -23.59 -0.80 -29.77
C PHE A 495 -22.07 -0.81 -29.55
N SER A 496 -21.38 0.33 -29.61
CA SER A 496 -19.93 0.37 -29.34
C SER A 496 -19.61 -0.03 -27.89
N ILE A 497 -20.56 0.15 -26.97
CA ILE A 497 -20.43 -0.21 -25.56
C ILE A 497 -20.81 -1.67 -25.27
N CYS A 498 -21.21 -2.45 -26.28
CA CYS A 498 -21.71 -3.81 -26.12
C CYS A 498 -20.70 -4.75 -25.43
N ARG A 499 -19.41 -4.65 -25.78
CA ARG A 499 -18.36 -5.46 -25.14
C ARG A 499 -18.19 -5.14 -23.66
N TYR A 500 -18.33 -3.87 -23.30
CA TYR A 500 -18.30 -3.42 -21.91
C TYR A 500 -19.50 -3.98 -21.15
N ILE A 501 -20.72 -3.78 -21.66
CA ILE A 501 -21.96 -4.31 -21.03
C ILE A 501 -21.87 -5.83 -20.86
N GLN A 502 -21.42 -6.56 -21.88
CA GLN A 502 -21.21 -8.01 -21.79
C GLN A 502 -20.25 -8.39 -20.66
N THR A 503 -19.15 -7.65 -20.53
CA THR A 503 -18.11 -7.94 -19.53
C THR A 503 -18.63 -7.64 -18.12
N THR A 504 -19.32 -6.52 -17.94
CA THR A 504 -19.97 -6.18 -16.66
C THR A 504 -21.10 -7.14 -16.29
N ILE A 505 -21.91 -7.60 -17.25
CA ILE A 505 -22.95 -8.61 -17.00
C ILE A 505 -22.31 -9.92 -16.52
N ARG A 506 -21.21 -10.37 -17.14
CA ARG A 506 -20.49 -11.55 -16.65
C ARG A 506 -20.00 -11.38 -15.22
N PHE A 507 -19.41 -10.22 -14.90
CA PHE A 507 -19.01 -9.92 -13.52
C PHE A 507 -20.17 -10.08 -12.52
N LEU A 508 -21.37 -9.62 -12.87
CA LEU A 508 -22.56 -9.73 -12.02
C LEU A 508 -23.18 -11.14 -12.02
N TRP A 509 -23.17 -11.83 -13.16
CA TRP A 509 -23.76 -13.15 -13.31
C TRP A 509 -22.92 -14.22 -12.60
N ASP A 510 -21.61 -14.25 -12.85
CA ASP A 510 -20.72 -15.34 -12.44
C ASP A 510 -20.43 -15.38 -10.92
N ALA A 511 -20.87 -14.36 -10.17
CA ALA A 511 -20.64 -14.24 -8.73
C ALA A 511 -21.32 -15.34 -7.89
N TYR A 512 -22.50 -15.82 -8.31
CA TYR A 512 -23.26 -16.83 -7.58
C TYR A 512 -23.53 -18.06 -8.46
N ASN A 513 -23.43 -19.24 -7.86
CA ASN A 513 -23.81 -20.50 -8.49
C ASN A 513 -24.43 -21.46 -7.45
N ILE A 514 -24.77 -22.66 -7.91
CA ILE A 514 -25.23 -23.75 -7.05
C ILE A 514 -24.06 -24.68 -6.79
N ASP A 515 -23.89 -25.07 -5.53
CA ASP A 515 -22.87 -26.04 -5.16
C ASP A 515 -23.31 -27.46 -5.53
N GLU A 516 -23.19 -27.82 -6.81
CA GLU A 516 -23.56 -29.15 -7.29
C GLU A 516 -22.73 -30.29 -6.64
N SER A 517 -21.60 -29.96 -5.99
CA SER A 517 -20.69 -30.91 -5.36
C SER A 517 -21.00 -31.24 -3.90
N ASN A 518 -21.42 -30.24 -3.10
CA ASN A 518 -21.74 -30.44 -1.68
C ASN A 518 -23.25 -30.36 -1.38
N ASP A 519 -23.93 -29.33 -1.88
CA ASP A 519 -25.38 -29.12 -1.67
C ASP A 519 -26.02 -28.54 -2.94
N PRO A 520 -26.65 -29.38 -3.78
CA PRO A 520 -27.22 -28.97 -5.06
C PRO A 520 -28.46 -28.07 -4.93
N GLN A 521 -28.81 -27.64 -3.71
CA GLN A 521 -29.89 -26.70 -3.43
C GLN A 521 -29.41 -25.44 -2.69
N ALA A 522 -28.10 -25.29 -2.44
CA ALA A 522 -27.52 -24.11 -1.82
C ALA A 522 -27.04 -23.11 -2.90
N LEU A 523 -27.43 -21.83 -2.73
CA LEU A 523 -26.81 -20.74 -3.48
C LEU A 523 -25.53 -20.34 -2.76
N VAL A 524 -24.40 -20.40 -3.46
CA VAL A 524 -23.09 -20.07 -2.91
C VAL A 524 -22.37 -19.07 -3.81
N VAL A 525 -21.42 -18.35 -3.23
CA VAL A 525 -20.48 -17.53 -4.01
C VAL A 525 -19.59 -18.48 -4.81
N SER A 526 -19.42 -18.22 -6.09
CA SER A 526 -18.64 -19.08 -6.98
C SER A 526 -17.17 -19.13 -6.56
N LEU A 527 -16.49 -20.24 -6.87
CA LEU A 527 -15.13 -20.49 -6.41
C LEU A 527 -14.14 -19.37 -6.83
N GLN A 528 -14.34 -18.81 -8.03
CA GLN A 528 -13.52 -17.73 -8.57
C GLN A 528 -13.65 -16.43 -7.77
N TYR A 529 -14.80 -16.20 -7.12
CA TYR A 529 -15.10 -15.00 -6.36
C TYR A 529 -14.81 -15.18 -4.87
N LYS A 530 -14.78 -16.42 -4.39
CA LYS A 530 -14.75 -16.75 -2.96
C LYS A 530 -13.58 -16.12 -2.21
N GLU A 531 -12.39 -16.07 -2.81
CA GLU A 531 -11.19 -15.47 -2.21
C GLU A 531 -11.36 -13.97 -1.97
N HIS A 532 -11.91 -13.25 -2.94
CA HIS A 532 -12.01 -11.79 -2.92
C HIS A 532 -13.42 -11.27 -2.58
N TRP A 533 -14.36 -12.15 -2.21
CA TRP A 533 -15.78 -11.79 -2.12
C TRP A 533 -16.03 -10.63 -1.15
N PHE A 534 -15.36 -10.60 0.00
CA PHE A 534 -15.51 -9.52 0.97
C PHE A 534 -15.05 -8.16 0.43
N GLU A 535 -14.12 -8.14 -0.54
CA GLU A 535 -13.66 -6.91 -1.19
C GLU A 535 -14.64 -6.40 -2.26
N ILE A 536 -15.41 -7.31 -2.89
CA ILE A 536 -16.25 -6.99 -4.06
C ILE A 536 -17.76 -7.16 -3.84
N MET A 537 -18.21 -7.67 -2.69
CA MET A 537 -19.64 -7.94 -2.45
C MET A 537 -20.50 -6.68 -2.53
N GLU A 538 -20.05 -5.57 -1.94
CA GLU A 538 -20.75 -4.29 -1.97
C GLU A 538 -20.78 -3.71 -3.40
N LEU A 539 -19.70 -3.92 -4.16
CA LEU A 539 -19.63 -3.56 -5.58
C LEU A 539 -20.61 -4.39 -6.41
N TRP A 540 -20.76 -5.67 -6.13
CA TRP A 540 -21.74 -6.51 -6.80
C TRP A 540 -23.16 -5.99 -6.57
N PHE A 541 -23.52 -5.66 -5.33
CA PHE A 541 -24.83 -5.08 -5.03
C PHE A 541 -25.06 -3.72 -5.71
N LEU A 542 -24.07 -2.82 -5.63
CA LEU A 542 -24.12 -1.52 -6.29
C LEU A 542 -24.21 -1.66 -7.82
N GLY A 543 -23.51 -2.65 -8.39
CA GLY A 543 -23.56 -2.97 -9.81
C GLY A 543 -24.94 -3.49 -10.25
N MET A 544 -25.53 -4.43 -9.50
CA MET A 544 -26.90 -4.91 -9.74
C MET A 544 -27.91 -3.77 -9.71
N GLN A 545 -27.86 -2.93 -8.66
CA GLN A 545 -28.75 -1.78 -8.51
C GLN A 545 -28.59 -0.76 -9.65
N THR A 546 -27.34 -0.45 -10.02
CA THR A 546 -27.05 0.54 -11.05
C THR A 546 -27.47 0.02 -12.43
N MET A 547 -27.24 -1.26 -12.72
CA MET A 547 -27.69 -1.92 -13.96
C MET A 547 -29.21 -1.85 -14.11
N SER A 548 -29.97 -2.15 -13.05
CA SER A 548 -31.43 -2.02 -13.02
C SER A 548 -31.91 -0.60 -13.41
N GLY A 549 -31.16 0.43 -12.98
CA GLY A 549 -31.41 1.81 -13.36
C GLY A 549 -31.09 2.12 -14.84
N ILE A 550 -29.97 1.59 -15.34
CA ILE A 550 -29.49 1.83 -16.71
C ILE A 550 -30.42 1.23 -17.77
N ILE A 551 -31.01 0.05 -17.49
CA ILE A 551 -31.91 -0.63 -18.42
C ILE A 551 -33.07 0.28 -18.88
N LYS A 552 -33.57 1.15 -17.99
CA LYS A 552 -34.62 2.13 -18.32
C LYS A 552 -34.14 3.27 -19.21
N LEU A 553 -32.86 3.58 -19.16
CA LEU A 553 -32.24 4.68 -19.90
C LEU A 553 -31.76 4.24 -21.29
N ILE A 554 -31.31 2.99 -21.42
CA ILE A 554 -30.73 2.42 -22.63
C ILE A 554 -31.46 1.11 -22.99
N PRO A 555 -32.51 1.18 -23.84
CA PRO A 555 -33.45 0.07 -24.04
C PRO A 555 -32.83 -1.24 -24.53
N TRP A 556 -31.86 -1.21 -25.45
CA TRP A 556 -31.27 -2.44 -26.04
C TRP A 556 -30.54 -3.31 -25.00
N ILE A 557 -30.16 -2.76 -23.85
CA ILE A 557 -29.54 -3.55 -22.77
C ILE A 557 -30.53 -4.58 -22.22
N SER A 558 -31.83 -4.26 -22.21
CA SER A 558 -32.87 -5.24 -21.85
C SER A 558 -32.93 -6.40 -22.84
N GLU A 559 -32.82 -6.12 -24.15
CA GLU A 559 -32.79 -7.15 -25.20
C GLU A 559 -31.54 -8.02 -25.04
N PHE A 560 -30.38 -7.39 -24.81
CA PHE A 560 -29.13 -8.10 -24.56
C PHE A 560 -29.19 -9.00 -23.31
N ALA A 561 -29.82 -8.56 -22.22
CA ALA A 561 -30.00 -9.37 -21.01
C ALA A 561 -30.88 -10.61 -21.25
N ILE A 562 -31.81 -10.56 -22.21
CA ILE A 562 -32.60 -11.70 -22.64
C ILE A 562 -31.79 -12.60 -23.56
N GLU A 563 -31.18 -12.05 -24.62
CA GLU A 563 -30.44 -12.80 -25.64
C GLU A 563 -29.21 -13.53 -25.07
N SER A 564 -28.56 -12.93 -24.07
CA SER A 564 -27.45 -13.57 -23.35
C SER A 564 -27.90 -14.72 -22.43
N GLY A 565 -29.20 -14.86 -22.17
CA GLY A 565 -29.74 -15.84 -21.23
C GLY A 565 -29.60 -15.45 -19.76
N TRP A 566 -29.14 -14.24 -19.45
CA TRP A 566 -28.87 -13.83 -18.06
C TRP A 566 -30.14 -13.84 -17.20
N ALA A 567 -31.22 -13.24 -17.70
CA ALA A 567 -32.49 -13.17 -16.97
C ALA A 567 -33.10 -14.57 -16.72
N GLU A 568 -33.05 -15.45 -17.72
CA GLU A 568 -33.48 -16.85 -17.62
C GLU A 568 -32.60 -17.63 -16.63
N GLY A 569 -31.28 -17.49 -16.74
CA GLY A 569 -30.30 -18.17 -15.88
C GLY A 569 -30.46 -17.83 -14.40
N ILE A 570 -30.84 -16.60 -14.04
CA ILE A 570 -31.18 -16.24 -12.65
C ILE A 570 -32.39 -17.05 -12.17
N VAL A 571 -33.48 -17.11 -12.94
CA VAL A 571 -34.68 -17.87 -12.57
C VAL A 571 -34.37 -19.36 -12.44
N GLU A 572 -33.63 -19.92 -13.38
CA GLU A 572 -33.24 -21.34 -13.35
C GLU A 572 -32.39 -21.69 -12.13
N THR A 573 -31.47 -20.80 -11.77
CA THR A 573 -30.64 -20.92 -10.56
C THR A 573 -31.51 -20.89 -9.32
N LEU A 574 -32.32 -19.83 -9.15
CA LEU A 574 -33.18 -19.66 -7.98
C LEU A 574 -34.24 -20.76 -7.84
N ARG A 575 -34.67 -21.37 -8.94
CA ARG A 575 -35.62 -22.50 -8.95
C ARG A 575 -35.06 -23.75 -8.24
N LYS A 576 -33.75 -23.96 -8.31
CA LYS A 576 -33.05 -25.07 -7.65
C LYS A 576 -32.75 -24.76 -6.16
N VAL A 577 -32.67 -23.48 -5.79
CA VAL A 577 -32.36 -23.05 -4.42
C VAL A 577 -33.48 -23.44 -3.45
N LYS A 578 -33.09 -24.01 -2.31
CA LYS A 578 -34.01 -24.43 -1.23
C LYS A 578 -34.82 -23.25 -0.68
N ILE A 579 -36.08 -23.52 -0.33
CA ILE A 579 -36.97 -22.53 0.27
C ILE A 579 -36.37 -22.04 1.60
N GLY A 580 -36.30 -20.71 1.76
CA GLY A 580 -35.87 -20.07 3.00
C GLY A 580 -34.36 -19.96 3.19
N THR A 581 -33.52 -20.42 2.25
CA THR A 581 -32.06 -20.33 2.36
C THR A 581 -31.46 -19.19 1.52
N LEU A 582 -32.24 -18.56 0.65
CA LEU A 582 -31.79 -17.43 -0.17
C LEU A 582 -31.49 -16.20 0.72
N PRO A 583 -30.26 -15.65 0.71
CA PRO A 583 -29.93 -14.48 1.52
C PRO A 583 -30.82 -13.27 1.19
N PRO A 584 -31.32 -12.51 2.18
CA PRO A 584 -32.26 -11.41 1.96
C PRO A 584 -31.76 -10.35 0.96
N ASN A 585 -30.50 -9.92 1.08
CA ASN A 585 -29.94 -8.89 0.19
C ASN A 585 -29.83 -9.39 -1.26
N VAL A 586 -29.43 -10.65 -1.45
CA VAL A 586 -29.32 -11.29 -2.78
C VAL A 586 -30.70 -11.45 -3.41
N LYS A 587 -31.69 -11.88 -2.61
CA LYS A 587 -33.08 -11.93 -3.02
C LYS A 587 -33.55 -10.57 -3.55
N LEU A 588 -33.36 -9.50 -2.78
CA LEU A 588 -33.78 -8.15 -3.16
C LEU A 588 -33.10 -7.68 -4.45
N ALA A 589 -31.80 -7.93 -4.60
CA ALA A 589 -31.05 -7.56 -5.80
C ALA A 589 -31.58 -8.25 -7.06
N TYR A 590 -31.84 -9.56 -7.00
CA TYR A 590 -32.41 -10.30 -8.14
C TYR A 590 -33.87 -9.94 -8.41
N GLU A 591 -34.68 -9.77 -7.36
CA GLU A 591 -36.08 -9.39 -7.49
C GLU A 591 -36.23 -8.02 -8.14
N ASP A 592 -35.47 -7.01 -7.69
CA ASP A 592 -35.49 -5.67 -8.30
C ASP A 592 -35.04 -5.73 -9.76
N PHE A 593 -33.89 -6.37 -10.04
CA PHE A 593 -33.38 -6.49 -11.40
C PHE A 593 -34.37 -7.13 -12.38
N LEU A 594 -34.92 -8.30 -12.04
CA LEU A 594 -35.91 -8.99 -12.88
C LEU A 594 -37.19 -8.16 -13.02
N SER A 595 -37.60 -7.47 -11.95
CA SER A 595 -38.78 -6.60 -11.98
C SER A 595 -38.58 -5.38 -12.87
N GLN A 596 -37.38 -4.78 -12.88
CA GLN A 596 -37.07 -3.66 -13.77
C GLN A 596 -36.94 -4.10 -15.23
N LEU A 597 -36.41 -5.30 -15.49
CA LEU A 597 -36.37 -5.87 -16.84
C LEU A 597 -37.78 -6.05 -17.42
N VAL A 598 -38.71 -6.60 -16.63
CA VAL A 598 -40.12 -6.77 -17.05
C VAL A 598 -40.77 -5.43 -17.40
N ASP A 599 -40.53 -4.40 -16.59
CA ASP A 599 -41.07 -3.05 -16.86
C ASP A 599 -40.46 -2.43 -18.13
N ALA A 600 -39.16 -2.64 -18.35
CA ALA A 600 -38.44 -2.01 -19.45
C ALA A 600 -38.71 -2.69 -20.80
N ASN A 601 -38.97 -4.01 -20.81
CA ASN A 601 -39.15 -4.77 -22.04
C ASN A 601 -40.25 -5.85 -21.90
N PRO A 602 -41.40 -5.67 -22.57
CA PRO A 602 -42.50 -6.64 -22.55
C PRO A 602 -42.12 -8.06 -22.99
N ALA A 603 -41.05 -8.23 -23.78
CA ALA A 603 -40.57 -9.55 -24.22
C ALA A 603 -39.94 -10.37 -23.09
N VAL A 604 -39.58 -9.76 -21.95
CA VAL A 604 -39.00 -10.45 -20.79
C VAL A 604 -40.02 -11.36 -20.12
N ALA A 605 -41.27 -10.90 -19.95
CA ALA A 605 -42.27 -11.65 -19.19
C ALA A 605 -42.54 -13.06 -19.75
N PRO A 606 -42.70 -13.26 -21.08
CA PRO A 606 -42.79 -14.60 -21.67
C PRO A 606 -41.58 -15.50 -21.36
N VAL A 607 -40.36 -14.95 -21.39
CA VAL A 607 -39.12 -15.70 -21.12
C VAL A 607 -39.09 -16.18 -19.67
N LEU A 608 -39.34 -15.28 -18.71
CA LEU A 608 -39.35 -15.64 -17.29
C LEU A 608 -40.47 -16.64 -16.96
N LYS A 609 -41.65 -16.49 -17.57
CA LYS A 609 -42.76 -17.45 -17.42
C LYS A 609 -42.38 -18.84 -17.92
N LYS A 610 -41.71 -18.92 -19.08
CA LYS A 610 -41.21 -20.19 -19.64
C LYS A 610 -40.17 -20.85 -18.72
N ALA A 611 -39.35 -20.05 -18.04
CA ALA A 611 -38.35 -20.52 -17.07
C ALA A 611 -38.94 -20.96 -15.70
N ASP A 612 -40.28 -20.96 -15.55
CA ASP A 612 -40.99 -21.28 -14.30
C ASP A 612 -40.75 -20.26 -13.16
N ALA A 613 -40.72 -18.97 -13.51
CA ALA A 613 -40.62 -17.89 -12.52
C ALA A 613 -41.74 -17.90 -11.47
N LEU A 614 -42.91 -18.49 -11.77
CA LEU A 614 -44.00 -18.63 -10.79
C LEU A 614 -43.54 -19.44 -9.56
N LYS A 615 -42.81 -20.53 -9.78
CA LYS A 615 -42.25 -21.34 -8.70
C LYS A 615 -41.23 -20.56 -7.88
N VAL A 616 -40.36 -19.79 -8.54
CA VAL A 616 -39.37 -18.93 -7.87
C VAL A 616 -40.05 -17.88 -7.00
N CYS A 617 -41.05 -17.15 -7.54
CA CYS A 617 -41.77 -16.13 -6.79
C CYS A 617 -42.47 -16.68 -5.56
N ARG A 618 -43.08 -17.87 -5.65
CA ARG A 618 -43.73 -18.54 -4.51
C ARG A 618 -42.73 -19.03 -3.47
N ASN A 619 -41.68 -19.72 -3.92
CA ASN A 619 -40.70 -20.35 -3.04
C ASN A 619 -39.91 -19.32 -2.24
N HIS A 620 -39.49 -18.23 -2.88
CA HIS A 620 -38.63 -17.21 -2.26
C HIS A 620 -39.39 -15.94 -1.86
N ARG A 621 -40.72 -15.91 -2.04
CA ARG A 621 -41.60 -14.78 -1.75
C ARG A 621 -41.20 -13.50 -2.48
N MET A 622 -40.88 -13.61 -3.78
CA MET A 622 -40.61 -12.45 -4.64
C MET A 622 -41.94 -11.85 -5.12
N MET A 623 -42.55 -11.06 -4.25
CA MET A 623 -43.90 -10.54 -4.41
C MET A 623 -43.99 -9.50 -5.54
N ASP A 624 -43.00 -8.62 -5.67
CA ASP A 624 -43.02 -7.53 -6.65
C ASP A 624 -42.87 -8.08 -8.06
N LEU A 625 -41.93 -9.01 -8.24
CA LEU A 625 -41.78 -9.74 -9.50
C LEU A 625 -43.02 -10.58 -9.81
N GLY A 626 -43.59 -11.25 -8.80
CA GLY A 626 -44.82 -12.04 -8.93
C GLY A 626 -45.99 -11.21 -9.46
N LYS A 627 -46.24 -10.05 -8.86
CA LYS A 627 -47.30 -9.12 -9.28
C LYS A 627 -47.13 -8.66 -10.72
N LYS A 628 -45.90 -8.28 -11.10
CA LYS A 628 -45.61 -7.82 -12.47
C LYS A 628 -45.81 -8.90 -13.52
N LEU A 629 -45.49 -10.16 -13.20
CA LEU A 629 -45.62 -11.26 -14.15
C LEU A 629 -47.04 -11.83 -14.22
N PHE A 630 -47.74 -11.93 -13.08
CA PHE A 630 -48.95 -12.74 -12.96
C PHE A 630 -50.21 -11.98 -12.51
N GLY A 631 -50.08 -10.69 -12.14
CA GLY A 631 -51.16 -9.94 -11.49
C GLY A 631 -51.22 -10.18 -9.98
N ASP A 632 -52.22 -9.57 -9.33
CA ASP A 632 -52.48 -9.72 -7.89
C ASP A 632 -52.95 -11.13 -7.49
#